data_AF-A0AAI8BD91-F1
#
_entry.id   AF-A0AAI8BD91-F1
#
_cell.length_a   1.000
_cell.length_b   1.000
_cell.length_c   1.000
_cell.angle_alpha   90.00
_cell.angle_beta   90.00
_cell.angle_gamma   90.00
#
_symmetry.space_group_name_H-M   'P 1'
#
loop_
_entity.id
_entity.type
_entity.pdbx_description
1 polymer ?
#
loop_
_entity_poly.entity_id
_entity_poly.type
_entity_poly.pdbx_seq_one_letter_code
_entity_poly.pdbx_strand_id
1 'polypeptide(L)'
;MNEARAVSATNTHGPLTTTNSHQELTMADANLKARPTVTERFVTIQQSMRYRRSWRSPTIPPLYPWMKLAGRWIEHAGFEAGQRVKITVEHERLVITAE
;
A
#
# COMPACT_ATOMS: atom_id res chain seq x y z
N MET A 1 -1.00 69.31 39.96
CA MET A 1 -2.16 68.46 39.62
C MET A 1 -2.36 68.56 38.11
N ASN A 2 -2.27 67.53 37.26
CA ASN A 2 -2.10 66.09 37.44
C ASN A 2 -1.37 65.51 36.22
N GLU A 3 -0.58 64.45 36.44
CA GLU A 3 0.15 63.67 35.43
C GLU A 3 -0.78 62.92 34.48
N ALA A 4 -0.44 62.91 33.19
CA ALA A 4 -1.02 62.02 32.19
C ALA A 4 -0.38 60.62 32.29
N ARG A 5 -1.13 59.67 32.85
CA ARG A 5 -0.72 58.26 32.99
C ARG A 5 -0.96 57.52 31.68
N ALA A 6 0.11 56.97 31.11
CA ALA A 6 0.07 56.02 30.00
C ALA A 6 -0.71 54.76 30.41
N VAL A 7 -1.67 54.35 29.58
CA VAL A 7 -2.39 53.08 29.73
C VAL A 7 -1.78 52.08 28.76
N SER A 8 -1.08 51.09 29.31
CA SER A 8 -0.45 49.99 28.60
C SER A 8 -1.47 49.17 27.81
N ALA A 9 -1.18 48.93 26.53
CA ALA A 9 -1.86 47.93 25.73
C ALA A 9 -1.52 46.53 26.26
N THR A 10 -2.47 45.85 26.89
CA THR A 10 -2.34 44.44 27.26
C THR A 10 -2.59 43.58 26.03
N ASN A 11 -1.53 43.10 25.38
CA ASN A 11 -1.62 41.94 24.50
C ASN A 11 -2.01 40.72 25.34
N THR A 12 -3.17 40.13 25.09
CA THR A 12 -3.59 38.86 25.70
C THR A 12 -3.94 37.88 24.59
N HIS A 13 -2.91 37.31 23.99
CA HIS A 13 -3.02 36.02 23.30
C HIS A 13 -2.19 35.02 24.10
N GLY A 14 -2.84 34.38 25.08
CA GLY A 14 -2.28 33.17 25.68
C GLY A 14 -2.20 32.06 24.64
N PRO A 15 -1.23 31.13 24.73
CA PRO A 15 -1.18 29.99 23.83
C PRO A 15 -2.41 29.11 24.06
N LEU A 16 -3.19 28.87 23.00
CA LEU A 16 -4.27 27.88 23.01
C LEU A 16 -3.64 26.49 23.09
N THR A 17 -3.47 25.96 24.30
CA THR A 17 -3.12 24.56 24.50
C THR A 17 -4.38 23.73 24.30
N THR A 18 -4.59 23.21 23.10
CA THR A 18 -5.57 22.16 22.85
C THR A 18 -5.06 20.88 23.50
N THR A 19 -5.58 20.56 24.69
CA THR A 19 -5.43 19.21 25.27
C THR A 19 -6.30 18.27 24.44
N ASN A 20 -5.71 17.70 23.38
CA ASN A 20 -6.35 16.61 22.66
C ASN A 20 -6.65 15.48 23.66
N SER A 21 -7.85 14.92 23.58
CA SER A 21 -8.27 13.83 24.46
C SER A 21 -7.34 12.62 24.28
N HIS A 22 -7.17 11.81 25.32
CA HIS A 22 -6.43 10.55 25.21
C HIS A 22 -6.99 9.64 24.11
N GLN A 23 -8.30 9.71 23.85
CA GLN A 23 -8.95 9.02 22.72
C GLN A 23 -8.50 9.56 21.35
N GLU A 24 -8.29 10.87 21.22
CA GLU A 24 -7.83 11.48 19.97
C GLU A 24 -6.36 11.16 19.69
N LEU A 25 -5.51 11.17 20.73
CA LEU A 25 -4.10 10.76 20.60
C LEU A 25 -3.97 9.28 20.26
N THR A 26 -4.83 8.42 20.82
CA THR A 26 -4.85 6.99 20.48
C THR A 26 -5.39 6.72 19.07
N MET A 27 -6.42 7.44 18.62
CA MET A 27 -6.92 7.37 17.24
C MET A 27 -5.87 7.87 16.23
N ALA A 28 -5.14 8.95 16.56
CA ALA A 28 -4.09 9.49 15.73
C ALA A 28 -2.87 8.54 15.64
N ASP A 29 -2.46 7.92 16.74
CA ASP A 29 -1.39 6.92 16.73
C ASP A 29 -1.82 5.65 15.98
N ALA A 30 -3.07 5.19 16.14
CA ALA A 30 -3.61 4.07 15.37
C ALA A 30 -3.62 4.34 13.86
N ASN A 31 -3.97 5.56 13.44
CA ASN A 31 -3.88 5.98 12.04
C ASN A 31 -2.43 6.08 11.56
N LEU A 32 -1.51 6.56 12.40
CA LEU A 32 -0.08 6.58 12.11
C LEU A 32 0.52 5.17 11.94
N LYS A 33 -0.07 4.15 12.59
CA LYS A 33 0.30 2.73 12.40
C LYS A 33 -0.41 2.06 11.22
N ALA A 34 -1.41 2.70 10.60
CA ALA A 34 -2.07 2.14 9.45
C ALA A 34 -1.06 2.03 8.30
N ARG A 35 -0.81 0.81 7.81
CA ARG A 35 0.06 0.62 6.65
C ARG A 35 -0.60 1.29 5.44
N PRO A 36 0.10 2.16 4.70
CA PRO A 36 -0.45 2.71 3.48
C PRO A 36 -0.84 1.57 2.53
N THR A 37 -1.97 1.73 1.87
CA THR A 37 -2.42 0.81 0.83
C THR A 37 -1.34 0.75 -0.24
N VAL A 38 -0.85 -0.47 -0.51
CA VAL A 38 0.12 -0.67 -1.58
C VAL A 38 -0.60 -0.44 -2.90
N THR A 39 -0.24 0.65 -3.59
CA THR A 39 -0.83 1.01 -4.89
C THR A 39 -0.14 0.30 -6.05
N GLU A 40 1.16 0.01 -5.92
CA GLU A 40 1.97 -0.56 -7.00
C GLU A 40 3.00 -1.58 -6.50
N ARG A 41 3.30 -2.59 -7.34
CA ARG A 41 4.35 -3.58 -7.11
C ARG A 41 5.04 -3.90 -8.43
N PHE A 42 6.36 -3.85 -8.43
CA PHE A 42 7.18 -4.30 -9.55
C PHE A 42 7.57 -5.76 -9.35
N VAL A 43 7.35 -6.56 -10.39
CA VAL A 43 7.82 -7.94 -10.49
C VAL A 43 8.65 -8.08 -11.75
N THR A 44 9.73 -8.84 -11.66
CA THR A 44 10.57 -9.15 -12.82
C THR A 44 10.04 -10.42 -13.48
N ILE A 45 9.86 -10.39 -14.81
CA ILE A 45 9.65 -11.60 -15.60
C ILE A 45 10.92 -12.45 -15.52
N GLN A 46 10.79 -13.64 -14.96
CA GLN A 46 11.84 -14.64 -14.88
C GLN A 46 11.65 -15.70 -15.96
N GLN A 47 12.65 -16.57 -16.12
CA GLN A 47 12.54 -17.76 -16.95
C GLN A 47 12.27 -18.98 -16.08
N SER A 48 11.38 -19.86 -16.54
CA SER A 48 11.10 -21.14 -15.89
C SER A 48 11.18 -22.28 -16.90
N MET A 49 11.58 -23.47 -16.45
CA MET A 49 11.61 -24.67 -17.29
C MET A 49 10.21 -25.27 -17.38
N ARG A 50 9.73 -25.57 -18.60
CA ARG A 50 8.46 -26.29 -18.75
C ARG A 50 8.54 -27.64 -18.04
N TYR A 51 7.46 -28.01 -17.35
CA TYR A 51 7.34 -29.32 -16.71
C TYR A 51 7.64 -30.44 -17.70
N ARG A 52 8.55 -31.35 -17.34
CA ARG A 52 8.86 -32.53 -18.14
C ARG A 52 7.87 -33.63 -17.80
N ARG A 53 7.13 -34.11 -18.81
CA ARG A 53 6.29 -35.31 -18.68
C ARG A 53 7.11 -36.60 -18.66
N SER A 54 8.34 -36.58 -19.18
CA SER A 54 9.25 -37.73 -19.24
C SER A 54 10.68 -37.33 -18.86
N TRP A 55 11.25 -38.07 -17.91
CA TRP A 55 12.62 -37.91 -17.45
C TRP A 55 13.67 -38.41 -18.46
N ARG A 56 13.25 -39.14 -19.52
CA ARG A 56 14.16 -39.80 -20.47
C ARG A 56 14.52 -38.96 -21.71
N SER A 57 14.07 -37.72 -21.82
CA SER A 57 14.41 -36.86 -22.97
C SER A 57 15.71 -36.10 -22.70
N PRO A 58 16.80 -36.34 -23.47
CA PRO A 58 18.10 -35.69 -23.26
C PRO A 58 18.13 -34.20 -23.64
N THR A 59 17.10 -33.71 -24.34
CA THR A 59 16.96 -32.30 -24.74
C THR A 59 16.50 -31.42 -23.59
N ILE A 60 17.19 -30.30 -23.31
CA ILE A 60 16.78 -29.26 -22.34
C ILE A 60 15.37 -28.75 -22.72
N PRO A 61 14.39 -28.66 -21.80
CA PRO A 61 13.06 -28.19 -22.14
C PRO A 61 13.12 -26.71 -22.52
N PRO A 62 12.25 -26.24 -23.43
CA PRO A 62 12.14 -24.82 -23.70
C PRO A 62 11.79 -24.06 -22.41
N LEU A 63 12.46 -22.92 -22.23
CA LEU A 63 12.15 -21.96 -21.18
C LEU A 63 10.87 -21.20 -21.55
N TYR A 64 10.15 -20.73 -20.54
CA TYR A 64 9.00 -19.85 -20.71
C TYR A 64 9.06 -18.68 -19.72
N PRO A 65 8.49 -17.51 -20.07
CA PRO A 65 8.40 -16.39 -19.15
C PRO A 65 7.46 -16.73 -17.99
N TRP A 66 7.89 -16.41 -16.77
CA TRP A 66 7.16 -16.66 -15.55
C TRP A 66 7.29 -15.48 -14.59
N MET A 67 6.23 -15.19 -13.83
CA MET A 67 6.27 -14.23 -12.73
C MET A 67 5.41 -14.74 -11.57
N LYS A 68 5.77 -14.34 -10.34
CA LYS A 68 5.04 -14.68 -9.13
C LYS A 68 4.32 -13.45 -8.58
N LEU A 69 3.00 -13.52 -8.49
CA LEU A 69 2.17 -12.56 -7.77
C LEU A 69 1.79 -13.17 -6.42
N ALA A 70 2.34 -12.65 -5.32
CA ALA A 70 2.04 -13.16 -3.98
C ALA A 70 2.16 -12.07 -2.90
N GLY A 71 1.39 -12.23 -1.82
CA GLY A 71 1.48 -11.44 -0.60
C GLY A 71 0.16 -10.77 -0.22
N ARG A 72 0.08 -10.26 1.03
CA ARG A 72 -1.11 -9.62 1.61
C ARG A 72 -1.65 -8.42 0.81
N TRP A 73 -0.84 -7.82 -0.06
CA TRP A 73 -1.30 -6.72 -0.90
C TRP A 73 -2.35 -7.16 -1.93
N ILE A 74 -2.38 -8.46 -2.30
CA ILE A 74 -3.42 -9.03 -3.16
C ILE A 74 -4.76 -9.08 -2.41
N GLU A 75 -4.74 -9.46 -1.14
CA GLU A 75 -5.92 -9.43 -0.26
C GLU A 75 -6.42 -7.99 -0.07
N HIS A 76 -5.51 -7.04 0.15
CA HIS A 76 -5.88 -5.61 0.24
C HIS A 76 -6.45 -5.04 -1.07
N ALA A 77 -6.10 -5.64 -2.23
CA ALA A 77 -6.69 -5.30 -3.52
C ALA A 77 -8.10 -5.93 -3.72
N GLY A 78 -8.61 -6.67 -2.73
CA GLY A 78 -9.94 -7.26 -2.74
C GLY A 78 -10.01 -8.67 -3.33
N PHE A 79 -8.87 -9.33 -3.56
CA PHE A 79 -8.85 -10.71 -4.03
C PHE A 79 -8.80 -11.71 -2.88
N GLU A 80 -9.53 -12.81 -3.01
CA GLU A 80 -9.60 -13.87 -2.01
C GLU A 80 -8.95 -15.18 -2.47
N ALA A 81 -8.53 -16.00 -1.51
CA ALA A 81 -8.00 -17.33 -1.81
C ALA A 81 -9.11 -18.23 -2.38
N GLY A 82 -8.82 -18.90 -3.50
CA GLY A 82 -9.81 -19.72 -4.20
C GLY A 82 -10.78 -18.94 -5.10
N GLN A 83 -10.70 -17.61 -5.11
CA GLN A 83 -11.47 -16.78 -6.02
C GLN A 83 -11.07 -17.04 -7.47
N ARG A 84 -12.06 -17.12 -8.35
CA ARG A 84 -11.84 -17.20 -9.79
C ARG A 84 -11.55 -15.80 -10.33
N VAL A 85 -10.54 -15.70 -11.18
CA VAL A 85 -10.12 -14.44 -11.79
C VAL A 85 -10.05 -14.58 -13.31
N LYS A 86 -10.35 -13.48 -14.00
CA LYS A 86 -10.17 -13.32 -15.44
C LYS A 86 -8.86 -12.59 -15.69
N ILE A 87 -8.09 -13.08 -16.66
CA ILE A 87 -6.91 -12.38 -17.18
C ILE A 87 -7.22 -11.96 -18.62
N THR A 88 -7.33 -10.65 -18.85
CA THR A 88 -7.38 -10.08 -20.19
C THR A 88 -5.95 -9.84 -20.67
N VAL A 89 -5.64 -10.33 -21.88
CA VAL A 89 -4.30 -10.25 -22.48
C VAL A 89 -4.35 -9.31 -23.66
N GLU A 90 -3.50 -8.29 -23.62
CA GLU A 90 -3.29 -7.34 -24.70
C GLU A 90 -1.78 -7.18 -24.95
N HIS A 91 -1.42 -6.44 -26.00
CA HIS A 91 -0.02 -6.16 -26.29
C HIS A 91 0.62 -5.40 -25.12
N GLU A 92 1.65 -6.00 -24.51
CA GLU A 92 2.40 -5.47 -23.34
C GLU A 92 1.56 -5.18 -22.08
N ARG A 93 0.31 -5.68 -22.01
CA ARG A 93 -0.61 -5.40 -20.91
C ARG A 93 -1.39 -6.64 -20.48
N LEU A 94 -1.34 -6.93 -19.19
CA LEU A 94 -2.15 -7.96 -18.54
C LEU A 94 -3.06 -7.29 -17.51
N VAL A 95 -4.37 -7.55 -17.60
CA VAL A 95 -5.35 -7.03 -16.64
C VAL A 95 -6.00 -8.21 -15.92
N ILE A 96 -5.91 -8.21 -14.59
CA ILE A 96 -6.47 -9.26 -13.72
C ILE A 96 -7.68 -8.69 -13.01
N THR A 97 -8.84 -9.33 -13.15
CA THR A 97 -10.09 -8.93 -12.48
C THR A 97 -10.77 -10.12 -11.82
N ALA A 98 -11.51 -9.88 -10.75
CA ALA A 98 -12.42 -10.85 -10.17
C ALA A 98 -13.50 -11.27 -11.20
N GLU A 99 -13.90 -12.54 -11.18
CA GLU A 99 -15.12 -13.04 -11.85
C GLU A 99 -16.30 -13.13 -10.88
#